data_AF-A0A3C1UHW3-F1
#
_entry.id   AF-A0A3C1UHW3-F1
#
_cell.length_a   1.000
_cell.length_b   1.000
_cell.length_c   1.000
_cell.angle_alpha   90.00
_cell.angle_beta   90.00
_cell.angle_gamma   90.00
#
_symmetry.space_group_name_H-M   'P 1'
#
loop_
_entity.id
_entity.type
_entity.pdbx_description
1 polymer ?
#
loop_
_entity_poly.entity_id
_entity_poly.type
_entity_poly.pdbx_seq_one_letter_code
_entity_poly.pdbx_strand_id
1 'polypeptide(L)' 'IISIEDGLAEDDWAGYKLMTQKIGKKTQIVGDDLFVTNIKRLERGIKEKSGNSILIKLNQIGTVSET' A
#
# COMPACT_ATOMS: atom_id res chain seq x y z
N ILE A 1 -0.30 17.87 -4.88
CA ILE A 1 -0.73 16.47 -5.06
C ILE A 1 -0.97 15.89 -3.68
N ILE A 2 -2.20 15.44 -3.39
CA ILE A 2 -2.59 14.97 -2.05
C ILE A 2 -2.51 13.45 -1.90
N SER A 3 -2.62 12.70 -2.99
CA SER A 3 -2.57 11.23 -3.02
C SER A 3 -1.85 10.75 -4.26
N ILE A 4 -1.13 9.65 -4.14
CA ILE A 4 -0.52 8.88 -5.22
C ILE A 4 -0.87 7.41 -4.98
N GLU A 5 -1.44 6.78 -5.99
CA GLU A 5 -1.72 5.34 -6.03
C GLU A 5 -0.72 4.70 -6.98
N ASP A 6 -0.14 3.57 -6.58
CA ASP A 6 0.79 2.76 -7.37
C ASP A 6 1.86 3.53 -8.15
N GLY A 7 2.56 4.40 -7.41
CA GLY A 7 3.66 5.21 -7.95
C GLY A 7 4.93 4.43 -8.30
N LEU A 8 4.99 3.13 -8.00
CA LEU A 8 6.12 2.22 -8.24
C LEU A 8 5.58 0.82 -8.59
N ALA A 9 6.46 -0.08 -9.03
CA ALA A 9 6.09 -1.46 -9.34
C ALA A 9 5.60 -2.21 -8.08
N GLU A 10 4.68 -3.16 -8.27
CA GLU A 10 3.96 -3.90 -7.21
C GLU A 10 4.86 -4.63 -6.19
N ASP A 11 6.09 -5.00 -6.58
CA ASP A 11 7.06 -5.68 -5.73
C ASP A 11 8.29 -4.82 -5.38
N ASP A 12 8.30 -3.51 -5.69
CA ASP A 12 9.37 -2.58 -5.30
C ASP A 12 9.20 -2.07 -3.86
N TRP A 13 9.28 -2.99 -2.89
CA TRP A 13 9.14 -2.69 -1.47
C TRP A 13 10.15 -1.66 -0.96
N ALA A 14 11.38 -1.70 -1.48
CA ALA A 14 12.44 -0.77 -1.10
C ALA A 14 12.15 0.64 -1.62
N GLY A 15 11.65 0.77 -2.85
CA GLY A 15 11.21 2.03 -3.42
C GLY A 15 10.03 2.62 -2.65
N TYR A 16 9.01 1.82 -2.32
CA TYR A 16 7.86 2.31 -1.55
C TYR A 16 8.25 2.81 -0.16
N LYS A 17 9.17 2.12 0.51
CA LYS A 17 9.73 2.58 1.79
C LYS A 17 10.43 3.92 1.63
N LEU A 18 11.26 4.08 0.61
CA LEU A 18 11.97 5.33 0.34
C LEU A 18 11.00 6.47 -0.01
N MET A 19 10.00 6.20 -0.85
CA MET A 19 8.96 7.16 -1.22
C MET A 19 8.18 7.60 0.02
N THR A 20 7.77 6.66 0.86
CA THR A 20 7.05 6.91 2.12
C THR A 20 7.88 7.75 3.10
N GLN A 21 9.17 7.45 3.22
CA GLN A 21 10.08 8.27 4.03
C GLN A 21 10.22 9.71 3.51
N LYS A 22 10.31 9.88 2.19
CA LYS A 22 10.53 11.21 1.57
C LYS A 22 9.29 12.09 1.59
N ILE A 23 8.12 11.56 1.23
CA ILE A 23 6.91 12.38 0.98
C ILE A 23 5.67 11.94 1.77
N GLY A 24 5.71 10.78 2.45
CA GLY A 24 4.54 10.20 3.13
C GLY A 24 3.97 11.02 4.29
N LYS A 25 4.65 12.10 4.72
CA LYS A 25 4.11 13.07 5.70
C LYS A 25 3.15 14.09 5.11
N LYS A 26 3.23 14.33 3.79
CA LYS A 26 2.46 15.38 3.09
C LYS A 26 1.57 14.81 1.98
N THR A 27 1.79 13.56 1.60
CA THR A 27 1.09 12.89 0.49
C THR A 27 0.68 11.49 0.93
N GLN A 28 -0.57 11.13 0.64
CA GLN A 28 -1.05 9.77 0.79
C GLN A 28 -0.41 8.88 -0.29
N ILE A 29 0.12 7.73 0.12
CA ILE A 29 0.72 6.72 -0.74
C ILE A 29 -0.13 5.47 -0.57
N VAL A 30 -0.99 5.25 -1.56
CA VAL A 30 -1.94 4.15 -1.63
C VAL A 30 -1.27 2.98 -2.34
N GLY A 31 -1.23 1.82 -1.69
CA GLY A 31 -0.94 0.56 -2.36
C GLY A 31 -2.22 -0.12 -2.81
N ASP A 32 -2.38 -0.33 -4.10
CA ASP A 32 -3.40 -1.21 -4.68
C ASP A 32 -2.74 -2.55 -5.04
N ASP A 33 -1.91 -2.58 -6.08
CA ASP A 33 -1.17 -3.79 -6.47
C ASP A 33 -0.10 -4.18 -5.45
N LEU A 34 0.43 -3.21 -4.68
CA LEU A 34 1.34 -3.51 -3.58
C LEU A 34 0.70 -4.38 -2.49
N PHE A 35 -0.59 -4.19 -2.21
CA PHE A 35 -1.27 -4.84 -1.08
C PHE A 35 -2.33 -5.86 -1.48
N VAL A 36 -2.96 -5.71 -2.64
CA VAL A 36 -4.01 -6.58 -3.20
C VAL A 36 -5.06 -7.03 -2.18
N THR A 37 -5.48 -6.12 -1.30
CA THR A 37 -6.40 -6.40 -0.18
C THR A 37 -5.97 -7.63 0.65
N ASN A 38 -4.66 -7.90 0.77
CA ASN A 38 -4.12 -9.11 1.40
C ASN A 38 -3.46 -8.78 2.75
N ILE A 39 -3.94 -9.43 3.82
CA ILE A 39 -3.47 -9.21 5.20
C ILE A 39 -1.95 -9.37 5.34
N LYS A 40 -1.34 -10.41 4.74
CA LYS A 40 0.10 -10.67 4.89
C LYS A 40 0.95 -9.60 4.20
N ARG A 41 0.52 -9.11 3.04
CA ARG A 41 1.21 -8.00 2.34
C ARG A 41 1.03 -6.69 3.10
N LEU A 42 -0.17 -6.43 3.64
CA LEU A 42 -0.41 -5.26 4.47
C LEU A 42 0.44 -5.27 5.76
N GLU A 43 0.50 -6.40 6.48
CA GLU A 43 1.36 -6.58 7.65
C GLU A 43 2.83 -6.27 7.34
N ARG A 44 3.32 -6.74 6.19
CA ARG A 44 4.66 -6.41 5.71
C ARG A 44 4.82 -4.92 5.46
N GLY A 45 3.87 -4.28 4.78
CA GLY A 45 3.88 -2.84 4.52
C GLY A 45 3.96 -2.00 5.79
N ILE A 46 3.18 -2.38 6.81
CA ILE A 46 3.20 -1.74 8.13
C ILE A 46 4.59 -1.89 8.78
N LYS A 47 5.15 -3.10 8.78
CA LYS A 47 6.47 -3.39 9.38
C LYS A 47 7.59 -2.63 8.67
N GLU A 48 7.56 -2.56 7.35
CA GLU A 48 8.61 -1.94 6.52
C GLU A 48 8.43 -0.43 6.33
N LYS A 49 7.26 0.12 6.68
CA LYS A 49 6.82 1.49 6.40
C LYS A 49 6.76 1.78 4.90
N SER A 50 6.18 0.86 4.14
CA SER A 50 5.99 0.95 2.69
C SER A 50 4.54 1.27 2.38
N GLY A 51 4.23 2.52 2.08
CA GLY A 51 2.88 3.05 1.96
C GLY A 51 2.33 3.62 3.28
N ASN A 52 1.24 4.38 3.19
CA ASN A 52 0.49 4.88 4.36
C ASN A 52 -1.04 4.79 4.18
N SER A 53 -1.49 4.14 3.11
CA SER A 53 -2.88 3.86 2.79
C SER A 53 -2.98 2.61 1.92
N ILE A 54 -4.13 1.93 1.94
CA ILE A 54 -4.43 0.75 1.15
C ILE A 54 -5.71 0.99 0.36
N LEU A 55 -5.75 0.56 -0.90
CA LEU A 55 -6.98 0.47 -1.68
C LEU A 55 -7.65 -0.88 -1.40
N ILE A 56 -8.89 -0.85 -0.91
CA ILE A 56 -9.63 -2.07 -0.54
C ILE A 56 -10.57 -2.46 -1.69
N LYS A 57 -10.38 -3.66 -2.24
CA LYS A 57 -11.21 -4.26 -3.30
C LYS A 57 -11.73 -5.61 -2.84
N LEU A 58 -13.04 -5.71 -2.61
CA LEU A 58 -13.68 -6.92 -2.05
C LEU A 58 -13.35 -8.19 -2.87
N ASN A 59 -13.30 -8.06 -4.19
CA ASN A 59 -13.04 -9.18 -5.10
C ASN A 59 -11.57 -9.64 -5.14
N GLN A 60 -10.65 -8.96 -4.43
CA GLN A 60 -9.27 -9.42 -4.25
C GLN A 60 -9.12 -10.36 -3.03
N ILE A 61 -9.99 -10.27 -2.02
CA ILE A 61 -9.93 -11.10 -0.81
C ILE A 61 -11.08 -12.10 -0.69
N GLY A 62 -12.23 -11.83 -1.32
CA GLY A 62 -13.29 -12.80 -1.57
C GLY A 62 -14.46 -12.81 -0.58
N THR A 63 -14.31 -12.26 0.63
CA THR A 63 -15.40 -12.16 1.61
C THR A 63 -15.49 -10.79 2.28
N VAL A 64 -16.69 -10.40 2.71
CA VAL A 64 -16.91 -9.15 3.46
C VAL A 64 -16.23 -9.21 4.84
N SER A 65 -16.13 -10.39 5.45
CA SER A 65 -15.48 -10.54 6.76
C SER A 65 -13.97 -10.33 6.70
N GLU A 66 -13.34 -10.59 5.56
CA GLU A 66 -11.90 -10.38 5.34
C GLU A 66 -11.57 -9.01 4.73
N THR A 67 -12.59 -8.27 4.28
CA THR A 67 -12.47 -6.90 3.73
C THR A 67 -12.37 -5.88 4.86
#